data_AF-A0A6I4UE75-F1
#
_entry.id   AF-A0A6I4UE75-F1
#
_cell.length_a   1.000
_cell.length_b   1.000
_cell.length_c   1.000
_cell.angle_alpha   90.00
_cell.angle_beta   90.00
_cell.angle_gamma   90.00
#
_symmetry.space_group_name_H-M   'P 1'
#
loop_
_entity.id
_entity.type
_entity.pdbx_description
1 polymer ?
#
loop_
_entity_poly.entity_id
_entity_poly.type
_entity_poly.pdbx_seq_one_letter_code
_entity_poly.pdbx_strand_id
1 'polypeptide(L)'
;MISWAAFKLLAAGGLEAVLKGLLAALKWVLSDVRNALLAAFVPAFLWAAIIVVPDLREDLAETEQLLTDTQLAHLGTITNYIDASDEAQRQAKANVARVEAEQEAVTYEVTRNLRSDLAAVSARFDRLRARNAAAGDPGRANPAGLPEARDAAGRAAGAPGNPDVSAARDLTAQPLCPSQFVCLTIDQAQRASEDARRHDALIVWALGQSAVRFTPEGSR
;
A
#
# COMPACT_ATOMS: atom_id res chain seq x y z
N MET A 1 17.64 74.81 -29.27
CA MET A 1 16.64 74.65 -30.35
C MET A 1 17.36 74.76 -31.69
N ILE A 2 17.67 73.62 -32.34
CA ILE A 2 18.18 73.65 -33.73
C ILE A 2 17.02 74.09 -34.61
N SER A 3 17.21 75.17 -35.38
CA SER A 3 16.14 75.76 -36.19
C SER A 3 15.73 74.80 -37.33
N TRP A 4 14.43 74.75 -37.62
CA TRP A 4 13.86 73.99 -38.74
C TRP A 4 14.53 74.30 -40.09
N ALA A 5 15.08 75.51 -40.24
CA ALA A 5 15.84 75.92 -41.42
C ALA A 5 17.21 75.24 -41.53
N ALA A 6 17.92 75.03 -40.41
CA ALA A 6 19.19 74.31 -40.39
C ALA A 6 18.98 72.83 -40.75
N PHE A 7 17.90 72.21 -40.25
CA PHE A 7 17.52 70.85 -40.65
C PHE A 7 17.21 70.75 -42.15
N LYS A 8 16.50 71.74 -42.72
CA LYS A 8 16.21 71.77 -44.17
C LYS A 8 17.45 71.99 -45.04
N LEU A 9 18.39 72.84 -44.63
CA LEU A 9 19.64 73.05 -45.36
C LEU A 9 20.57 71.83 -45.31
N LEU A 10 20.62 71.16 -44.15
CA LEU A 10 21.38 69.92 -43.97
C LEU A 10 20.71 68.76 -44.74
N ALA A 11 19.37 68.70 -44.74
CA ALA A 11 18.61 67.76 -45.56
C ALA A 11 18.74 68.05 -47.07
N ALA A 12 18.79 69.32 -47.51
CA ALA A 12 18.95 69.69 -48.91
C ALA A 12 20.37 69.37 -49.42
N GLY A 13 21.41 69.72 -48.65
CA GLY A 13 22.79 69.38 -48.99
C GLY A 13 23.07 67.87 -48.93
N GLY A 14 22.49 67.19 -47.94
CA GLY A 14 22.55 65.72 -47.83
C GLY A 14 21.84 65.03 -48.98
N LEU A 15 20.66 65.51 -49.38
CA LEU A 15 19.90 64.94 -50.48
C LEU A 15 20.61 65.13 -51.84
N GLU A 16 21.23 66.28 -52.08
CA GLU A 16 22.02 66.50 -53.30
C GLU A 16 23.26 65.59 -53.36
N ALA A 17 23.96 65.42 -52.24
CA ALA A 17 25.08 64.49 -52.13
C ALA A 17 24.66 63.03 -52.37
N VAL A 18 23.51 62.63 -51.81
CA VAL A 18 22.92 61.30 -52.02
C VAL A 18 22.52 61.09 -53.49
N LEU A 19 21.90 62.09 -54.13
CA LEU A 19 21.54 62.04 -55.55
C LEU A 19 22.77 61.93 -56.46
N LYS A 20 23.81 62.71 -56.21
CA LYS A 20 25.09 62.62 -56.94
C LYS A 20 25.74 61.26 -56.75
N GLY A 21 25.70 60.71 -55.53
CA GLY A 21 26.19 59.36 -55.23
C GLY A 21 25.40 58.27 -55.97
N LEU A 22 24.07 58.34 -55.95
CA LEU A 22 23.19 57.38 -56.65
C LEU A 22 23.37 57.45 -58.17
N LEU A 23 23.53 58.64 -58.74
CA LEU A 23 23.80 58.82 -60.17
C LEU A 23 25.17 58.25 -60.58
N ALA A 24 26.21 58.48 -59.77
CA ALA A 24 27.53 57.90 -60.00
C ALA A 24 27.49 56.36 -59.89
N ALA A 25 26.77 55.83 -58.91
CA ALA A 25 26.54 54.39 -58.76
C ALA A 25 25.78 53.80 -59.96
N LEU A 26 24.71 54.45 -60.42
CA LEU A 26 23.94 54.01 -61.58
C LEU A 26 24.80 53.97 -62.85
N LYS A 27 25.65 54.99 -63.06
CA LYS A 27 26.58 55.04 -64.19
C LYS A 27 27.62 53.92 -64.15
N TRP A 28 28.12 53.59 -62.96
CA TRP A 28 29.04 52.46 -62.75
C TRP A 28 28.34 51.10 -62.97
N VAL A 29 27.10 50.95 -62.53
CA VAL A 29 26.30 49.74 -62.76
C VAL A 29 26.08 49.49 -64.25
N LEU A 30 25.79 50.55 -65.01
CA LEU A 30 25.55 50.46 -66.46
C LEU A 30 26.83 50.34 -67.30
N SER A 31 28.02 50.54 -66.72
CA SER A 31 29.27 50.53 -67.49
C SER A 31 29.74 49.12 -67.87
N ASP A 32 29.31 48.09 -67.14
CA ASP A 32 29.66 46.68 -67.38
C ASP A 32 28.55 45.77 -66.82
N VAL A 33 28.20 44.71 -67.56
CA VAL A 33 27.26 43.66 -67.13
C VAL A 33 27.69 43.03 -65.80
N ARG A 34 29.01 42.95 -65.53
CA ARG A 34 29.55 42.45 -64.26
C ARG A 34 29.18 43.35 -63.08
N ASN A 35 29.16 44.67 -63.27
CA ASN A 35 28.79 45.62 -62.22
C ASN A 35 27.30 45.54 -61.90
N ALA A 36 26.46 45.27 -62.91
CA ALA A 36 25.04 44.99 -62.70
C ALA A 36 24.78 43.73 -61.87
N LEU A 37 25.54 42.66 -62.11
CA LEU A 37 25.47 41.44 -61.28
C LEU A 37 25.93 41.75 -59.84
N LEU A 38 27.04 42.44 -59.65
CA LEU A 38 27.52 42.81 -58.32
C LEU A 38 26.52 43.71 -57.58
N ALA A 39 25.93 44.69 -58.25
CA ALA A 39 24.92 45.57 -57.65
C ALA A 39 23.64 44.85 -57.25
N ALA A 40 23.30 43.73 -57.90
CA ALA A 40 22.18 42.89 -57.49
C ALA A 40 22.54 41.91 -56.36
N PHE A 41 23.70 41.25 -56.44
CA PHE A 41 24.07 40.18 -55.50
C PHE A 41 24.68 40.69 -54.19
N VAL A 42 25.43 41.80 -54.20
CA VAL A 42 26.08 42.32 -52.98
C VAL A 42 25.03 42.74 -51.92
N PRO A 43 23.96 43.49 -52.25
CA PRO A 43 22.92 43.81 -51.28
C PRO A 43 22.19 42.57 -50.77
N ALA A 44 21.91 41.59 -51.65
CA ALA A 44 21.28 40.33 -51.25
C ALA A 44 22.18 39.52 -50.31
N PHE A 45 23.49 39.47 -50.58
CA PHE A 45 24.47 38.82 -49.71
C PHE A 45 24.61 39.54 -48.37
N LEU A 46 24.67 40.87 -48.36
CA LEU A 46 24.72 41.67 -47.13
C LEU A 46 23.44 41.49 -46.31
N TRP A 47 22.27 41.49 -46.93
CA TRP A 47 21.01 41.23 -46.26
C TRP A 47 20.98 39.81 -45.66
N ALA A 48 21.40 38.80 -46.42
CA ALA A 48 21.52 37.45 -45.91
C ALA A 48 22.51 37.36 -44.73
N ALA A 49 23.69 37.97 -44.85
CA ALA A 49 24.74 37.90 -43.82
C ALA A 49 24.40 38.67 -42.54
N ILE A 50 23.69 39.80 -42.65
CA ILE A 50 23.39 40.70 -41.53
C ILE A 50 22.05 40.37 -40.88
N ILE A 51 21.07 39.87 -41.64
CA ILE A 51 19.71 39.63 -41.15
C ILE A 51 19.42 38.13 -41.08
N VAL A 52 19.51 37.41 -42.21
CA VAL A 52 19.02 36.02 -42.29
C VAL A 52 19.90 35.04 -41.51
N VAL A 53 21.22 35.11 -41.66
CA VAL A 53 22.17 34.20 -40.99
C VAL A 53 22.13 34.32 -39.46
N PRO A 54 22.14 35.51 -38.84
CA PRO A 54 22.04 35.59 -37.38
C PRO A 54 20.68 35.11 -36.86
N ASP A 55 19.58 35.43 -37.52
CA ASP A 55 18.23 34.97 -37.17
C ASP A 55 18.16 33.43 -37.16
N LEU A 56 18.64 32.79 -38.23
CA LEU A 56 18.71 31.33 -38.30
C LEU A 56 19.64 30.71 -37.25
N ARG A 57 20.68 31.42 -36.81
CA ARG A 57 21.56 30.94 -35.72
C ARG A 57 20.87 31.03 -34.37
N GLU A 58 20.07 32.06 -34.14
CA GLU A 58 19.27 32.22 -32.93
C GLU A 58 18.21 31.12 -32.87
N ASP A 59 17.47 30.89 -33.95
CA ASP A 59 16.48 29.80 -34.06
C ASP A 59 17.11 28.42 -33.82
N LEU A 60 18.28 28.16 -34.39
CA LEU A 60 19.01 26.91 -34.18
C LEU A 60 19.45 26.75 -32.72
N ALA A 61 19.98 27.80 -32.11
CA ALA A 61 20.40 27.78 -30.71
C ALA A 61 19.20 27.57 -29.76
N GLU A 62 18.07 28.22 -30.03
CA GLU A 62 16.82 28.01 -29.27
C GLU A 62 16.34 26.57 -29.40
N THR A 63 16.34 26.03 -30.61
CA THR A 63 15.91 24.64 -30.85
C THR A 63 16.84 23.63 -30.17
N GLU A 64 18.16 23.84 -30.23
CA GLU A 64 19.13 23.01 -29.52
C GLU A 64 18.90 23.06 -28.00
N GLN A 65 18.66 24.26 -27.45
CA GLN A 65 18.38 24.42 -26.04
C GLN A 65 17.09 23.69 -25.63
N LEU A 66 16.00 23.85 -26.38
CA LEU A 66 14.75 23.14 -26.15
C LEU A 66 14.94 21.61 -26.21
N LEU A 67 15.75 21.12 -27.16
CA LEU A 67 16.07 19.69 -27.23
C LEU A 67 16.84 19.22 -26.00
N THR A 68 17.82 20.00 -25.51
CA THR A 68 18.55 19.64 -24.30
C THR A 68 17.66 19.67 -23.05
N ASP A 69 16.80 20.68 -22.90
CA ASP A 69 15.89 20.81 -21.77
C ASP A 69 14.85 19.69 -21.75
N THR A 70 14.31 19.34 -22.92
CA THR A 70 13.37 18.21 -23.04
C THR A 70 14.04 16.87 -22.76
N GLN A 71 15.28 16.65 -23.20
CA GLN A 71 16.05 15.45 -22.84
C GLN A 71 16.31 15.37 -21.34
N LEU A 72 16.71 16.47 -20.71
CA LEU A 72 16.94 16.52 -19.26
C LEU A 72 15.65 16.27 -18.48
N ALA A 73 14.53 16.87 -18.89
CA ALA A 73 13.22 16.62 -18.28
C ALA A 73 12.78 15.16 -18.44
N HIS A 74 13.05 14.56 -19.60
CA HIS A 74 12.74 13.15 -19.85
C HIS A 74 13.59 12.22 -18.97
N LEU A 75 14.90 12.48 -18.86
CA LEU A 75 15.78 11.75 -17.95
C LEU A 75 15.31 11.88 -16.49
N GLY A 76 14.95 13.09 -16.04
CA GLY A 76 14.38 13.30 -14.71
C GLY A 76 13.07 12.54 -14.48
N THR A 77 12.25 12.41 -15.51
CA THR A 77 11.01 11.60 -15.44
C THR A 77 11.33 10.11 -15.30
N ILE A 78 12.31 9.61 -16.07
CA ILE A 78 12.76 8.21 -15.98
C ILE A 78 13.30 7.91 -14.59
N THR A 79 14.17 8.76 -14.04
CA THR A 79 14.73 8.55 -12.69
C THR A 79 13.64 8.55 -11.64
N ASN A 80 12.69 9.50 -11.70
CA ASN A 80 11.56 9.53 -10.78
C ASN A 80 10.70 8.26 -10.87
N TYR A 81 10.51 7.71 -12.06
CA TYR A 81 9.78 6.46 -12.25
C TYR A 81 10.51 5.26 -11.64
N ILE A 82 11.83 5.18 -11.84
CA ILE A 82 12.67 4.12 -11.25
C ILE A 82 12.63 4.21 -9.73
N ASP A 83 12.84 5.39 -9.16
CA ASP A 83 12.81 5.60 -7.71
C ASP A 83 11.43 5.27 -7.11
N ALA A 84 10.35 5.66 -7.79
CA ALA A 84 8.99 5.32 -7.38
C ALA A 84 8.71 3.81 -7.44
N SER A 85 9.22 3.13 -8.47
CA SER A 85 9.12 1.67 -8.60
C SER A 85 9.89 0.95 -7.48
N ASP A 86 11.11 1.39 -7.19
CA ASP A 86 11.93 0.80 -6.11
C ASP A 86 11.28 1.02 -4.74
N GLU A 87 10.74 2.21 -4.51
CA GLU A 87 10.00 2.51 -3.28
C GLU A 87 8.73 1.66 -3.13
N ALA A 88 7.96 1.49 -4.21
CA ALA A 88 6.80 0.60 -4.21
C ALA A 88 7.20 -0.84 -3.87
N GLN A 89 8.29 -1.36 -4.44
CA GLN A 89 8.80 -2.70 -4.11
C GLN A 89 9.25 -2.82 -2.64
N ARG A 90 9.88 -1.77 -2.08
CA ARG A 90 10.24 -1.76 -0.65
C ARG A 90 9.00 -1.82 0.23
N GLN A 91 7.99 -1.02 -0.08
CA GLN A 91 6.73 -1.01 0.67
C GLN A 91 5.98 -2.35 0.57
N ALA A 92 5.98 -2.96 -0.62
CA ALA A 92 5.37 -4.27 -0.84
C ALA A 92 6.04 -5.37 0.00
N LYS A 93 7.39 -5.43 -0.01
CA LYS A 93 8.16 -6.38 0.81
C LYS A 93 7.92 -6.17 2.30
N ALA A 94 7.89 -4.92 2.75
CA ALA A 94 7.61 -4.60 4.15
C ALA A 94 6.18 -5.01 4.56
N ASN A 95 5.20 -4.83 3.67
CA ASN A 95 3.83 -5.24 3.92
C ASN A 95 3.69 -6.77 3.98
N VAL A 96 4.34 -7.52 3.08
CA VAL A 96 4.38 -8.98 3.13
C VAL A 96 4.98 -9.46 4.45
N ALA A 97 6.14 -8.94 4.83
CA ALA A 97 6.79 -9.32 6.09
C ALA A 97 5.92 -9.01 7.33
N ARG A 98 5.20 -7.87 7.33
CA ARG A 98 4.24 -7.52 8.38
C ARG A 98 3.09 -8.53 8.43
N VAL A 99 2.48 -8.82 7.28
CA VAL A 99 1.35 -9.77 7.18
C VAL A 99 1.78 -11.15 7.66
N GLU A 100 2.95 -11.65 7.24
CA GLU A 100 3.49 -12.93 7.70
C GLU A 100 3.68 -12.95 9.23
N ALA A 101 4.27 -11.90 9.80
CA ALA A 101 4.46 -11.79 11.25
C ALA A 101 3.11 -11.75 12.02
N GLU A 102 2.12 -11.03 11.50
CA GLU A 102 0.77 -10.98 12.10
C GLU A 102 0.07 -12.35 12.03
N GLN A 103 0.16 -13.05 10.89
CA GLN A 103 -0.41 -14.39 10.72
C GLN A 103 0.27 -15.44 11.61
N GLU A 104 1.59 -15.34 11.81
CA GLU A 104 2.34 -16.18 12.73
C GLU A 104 1.90 -15.92 14.17
N ALA A 105 1.73 -14.66 14.57
CA ALA A 105 1.26 -14.29 15.91
C ALA A 105 -0.14 -14.85 16.20
N VAL A 106 -1.08 -14.74 15.26
CA VAL A 106 -2.42 -15.35 15.36
C VAL A 106 -2.31 -16.87 15.54
N THR A 107 -1.49 -17.52 14.71
CA THR A 107 -1.31 -18.98 14.77
C THR A 107 -0.72 -19.41 16.12
N TYR A 108 0.27 -18.67 16.62
CA TYR A 108 0.89 -18.93 17.91
C TYR A 108 -0.11 -18.80 19.05
N GLU A 109 -0.89 -17.71 19.09
CA GLU A 109 -1.86 -17.47 20.15
C GLU A 109 -2.95 -18.55 20.17
N VAL A 110 -3.54 -18.86 19.02
CA VAL A 110 -4.59 -19.88 18.92
C VAL A 110 -4.05 -21.26 19.33
N THR A 111 -2.86 -21.62 18.88
CA THR A 111 -2.24 -22.91 19.24
C THR A 111 -1.96 -22.99 20.74
N ARG A 112 -1.46 -21.90 21.35
CA ARG A 112 -1.21 -21.84 22.79
C ARG A 112 -2.50 -21.99 23.59
N ASN A 113 -3.55 -21.28 23.20
CA ASN A 113 -4.85 -21.33 23.87
C ASN A 113 -5.48 -22.73 23.73
N LEU A 114 -5.45 -23.32 22.54
CA LEU A 114 -5.92 -24.69 22.30
C LEU A 114 -5.20 -25.72 23.18
N ARG A 115 -3.87 -25.64 23.31
CA ARG A 115 -3.11 -26.54 24.20
C ARG A 115 -3.55 -26.41 25.66
N SER A 116 -3.78 -25.19 26.14
CA SER A 116 -4.27 -24.93 27.49
C SER A 116 -5.67 -25.52 27.70
N ASP A 117 -6.56 -25.34 26.72
CA ASP A 117 -7.94 -25.83 26.79
C ASP A 117 -7.99 -27.36 26.77
N LEU A 118 -7.20 -28.01 25.92
CA LEU A 118 -7.10 -29.47 25.90
C LEU A 118 -6.57 -30.02 27.22
N ALA A 119 -5.58 -29.37 27.85
CA ALA A 119 -5.09 -29.76 29.17
C ALA A 119 -6.16 -29.57 30.27
N ALA A 120 -6.98 -28.52 30.19
CA ALA A 120 -8.09 -28.32 31.11
C ALA A 120 -9.19 -29.38 30.93
N VAL A 121 -9.49 -29.76 29.68
CA VAL A 121 -10.43 -30.84 29.34
C VAL A 121 -9.92 -32.17 29.88
N SER A 122 -8.69 -32.56 29.59
CA SER A 122 -8.11 -33.83 30.07
C SER A 122 -8.12 -33.90 31.59
N ALA A 123 -7.67 -32.85 32.28
CA ALA A 123 -7.68 -32.78 33.75
C ALA A 123 -9.10 -32.88 34.34
N ARG A 124 -10.12 -32.35 33.66
CA ARG A 124 -11.52 -32.51 34.07
C ARG A 124 -11.99 -33.96 33.94
N PHE A 125 -11.68 -34.62 32.82
CA PHE A 125 -12.05 -36.01 32.61
C PHE A 125 -11.27 -36.98 33.50
N ASP A 126 -10.01 -36.68 33.82
CA ASP A 126 -9.23 -37.43 34.81
C ASP A 126 -9.88 -37.38 36.20
N ARG A 127 -10.35 -36.19 36.62
CA ARG A 127 -11.12 -36.04 37.87
C ARG A 127 -12.43 -36.83 37.83
N LEU A 128 -13.10 -36.90 36.68
CA LEU A 128 -14.33 -37.70 36.53
C LEU A 128 -14.04 -39.20 36.63
N ARG A 129 -12.98 -39.69 35.97
CA ARG A 129 -12.55 -41.09 36.09
C ARG A 129 -12.18 -41.45 37.52
N ALA A 130 -11.45 -40.59 38.22
CA ALA A 130 -11.08 -40.80 39.63
C ALA A 130 -12.31 -40.87 40.55
N ARG A 131 -13.33 -40.03 40.34
CA ARG A 131 -14.58 -40.06 41.12
C ARG A 131 -15.38 -41.34 40.86
N ASN A 132 -15.48 -41.78 39.61
CA ASN A 132 -16.21 -43.01 39.26
C ASN A 132 -15.49 -44.26 39.78
N ALA A 133 -14.15 -44.28 39.76
CA ALA A 133 -13.38 -45.36 40.38
C ALA A 133 -13.59 -45.41 41.91
N ALA A 134 -13.64 -44.27 42.59
CA ALA A 134 -13.91 -44.20 44.03
C ALA A 134 -15.34 -44.60 44.42
N ALA A 135 -16.32 -44.41 43.53
CA ALA A 135 -17.71 -44.86 43.73
C ALA A 135 -17.91 -46.37 43.50
N GLY A 136 -16.98 -47.01 42.78
CA GLY A 136 -17.01 -48.45 42.48
C GLY A 136 -16.32 -49.34 43.51
N ASP A 137 -15.76 -48.77 44.59
CA ASP A 137 -15.15 -49.52 45.69
C ASP A 137 -16.19 -49.82 46.79
N PRO A 138 -16.66 -51.09 46.96
CA PRO A 138 -17.63 -51.44 47.97
C PRO A 138 -17.05 -51.48 49.40
N GLY A 139 -15.75 -51.19 49.58
CA GLY A 139 -15.04 -51.37 50.84
C GLY A 139 -15.05 -50.20 51.84
N ARG A 140 -15.63 -49.03 51.51
CA ARG A 140 -15.61 -47.85 52.39
C ARG A 140 -17.01 -47.42 52.82
N ALA A 141 -17.66 -48.27 53.61
CA ALA A 141 -18.73 -47.81 54.49
C ALA A 141 -18.12 -46.91 55.56
N ASN A 142 -18.39 -45.61 55.50
CA ASN A 142 -18.35 -44.78 56.70
C ASN A 142 -19.56 -43.82 56.70
N PRO A 143 -20.67 -44.18 57.36
CA PRO A 143 -21.84 -43.34 57.50
C PRO A 143 -21.67 -42.42 58.73
N ALA A 144 -20.76 -41.46 58.67
CA ALA A 144 -20.72 -40.31 59.60
C ALA A 144 -19.60 -39.36 59.19
N GLY A 145 -19.95 -38.15 58.75
CA GLY A 145 -18.96 -37.11 58.47
C GLY A 145 -19.41 -36.06 57.46
N LEU A 146 -20.66 -35.63 57.53
CA LEU A 146 -21.08 -34.36 56.93
C LEU A 146 -20.69 -33.24 57.91
N PRO A 147 -19.77 -32.32 57.57
CA PRO A 147 -19.80 -31.02 58.23
C PRO A 147 -21.07 -30.31 57.76
N GLU A 148 -21.87 -29.89 58.73
CA GLU A 148 -23.07 -29.06 58.55
C GLU A 148 -22.79 -27.90 57.59
N ALA A 149 -23.72 -27.68 56.67
CA ALA A 149 -23.76 -26.49 55.84
C ALA A 149 -23.86 -25.26 56.75
N ARG A 150 -22.76 -24.52 56.92
CA ARG A 150 -22.83 -23.15 57.39
C ARG A 150 -23.33 -22.27 56.26
N ASP A 151 -24.45 -21.62 56.53
CA ASP A 151 -25.01 -20.53 55.76
C ASP A 151 -23.93 -19.55 55.30
N ALA A 152 -23.68 -19.53 53.99
CA ALA A 152 -23.05 -18.41 53.33
C ALA A 152 -23.98 -17.98 52.19
N ALA A 153 -24.95 -17.15 52.56
CA ALA A 153 -25.66 -16.28 51.63
C ALA A 153 -24.64 -15.36 50.96
N GLY A 154 -24.31 -15.64 49.69
CA GLY A 154 -23.31 -14.90 48.93
C GLY A 154 -23.46 -15.16 47.44
N ARG A 155 -24.48 -14.51 46.86
CA ARG A 155 -24.87 -14.50 45.45
C ARG A 155 -23.66 -14.32 44.50
N ALA A 156 -23.39 -15.31 43.65
CA ALA A 156 -22.71 -15.09 42.36
C ALA A 156 -23.71 -15.45 41.25
N ALA A 157 -24.04 -14.45 40.43
CA ALA A 157 -25.05 -14.52 39.39
C ALA A 157 -24.71 -15.60 38.37
N GLY A 158 -25.45 -16.72 38.41
CA GLY A 158 -25.53 -17.65 37.30
C GLY A 158 -26.32 -17.02 36.17
N ALA A 159 -25.72 -16.96 34.98
CA ALA A 159 -26.46 -16.77 33.73
C ALA A 159 -27.64 -17.77 33.70
N PRO A 160 -28.80 -17.41 33.12
CA PRO A 160 -29.98 -18.27 33.12
C PRO A 160 -29.63 -19.58 32.40
N GLY A 161 -29.39 -20.61 33.20
CA GLY A 161 -29.13 -21.96 32.72
C GLY A 161 -30.37 -22.44 32.00
N ASN A 162 -30.20 -22.80 30.73
CA ASN A 162 -31.17 -23.55 29.96
C ASN A 162 -31.60 -24.78 30.80
N PRO A 163 -32.91 -25.03 31.03
CA PRO A 163 -33.39 -26.12 31.88
C PRO A 163 -32.97 -27.52 31.40
N ASP A 164 -32.43 -27.65 30.19
CA ASP A 164 -31.96 -28.92 29.62
C ASP A 164 -30.56 -29.37 30.09
N VAL A 165 -29.86 -28.57 30.90
CA VAL A 165 -28.58 -29.02 31.49
C VAL A 165 -28.80 -29.54 32.90
N SER A 166 -29.59 -30.61 33.02
CA SER A 166 -29.66 -31.41 34.24
C SER A 166 -28.26 -31.87 34.60
N ALA A 167 -27.81 -31.40 35.77
CA ALA A 167 -26.52 -31.67 36.36
C ALA A 167 -26.22 -33.18 36.34
N ALA A 168 -25.04 -33.53 35.88
CA ALA A 168 -24.44 -34.86 35.93
C ALA A 168 -24.14 -35.30 37.38
N ARG A 169 -25.18 -35.38 38.23
CA ARG A 169 -25.05 -35.73 39.65
C ARG A 169 -25.39 -37.19 39.97
N ASP A 170 -26.06 -37.91 39.06
CA ASP A 170 -26.47 -39.31 39.28
C ASP A 170 -26.17 -40.22 38.07
N LEU A 171 -24.91 -40.27 37.62
CA LEU A 171 -24.47 -41.32 36.69
C LEU A 171 -23.99 -42.54 37.49
N THR A 172 -24.94 -43.28 38.08
CA THR A 172 -24.73 -44.67 38.49
C THR A 172 -24.39 -45.52 37.26
N ALA A 173 -23.64 -46.61 37.47
CA ALA A 173 -23.06 -47.49 36.45
C ALA A 173 -24.06 -48.32 35.59
N GLN A 174 -25.20 -47.74 35.17
CA GLN A 174 -26.17 -48.35 34.24
C GLN A 174 -26.63 -47.32 33.18
N PRO A 175 -26.71 -47.71 31.89
CA PRO A 175 -27.10 -46.81 30.82
C PRO A 175 -28.63 -46.69 30.77
N LEU A 176 -29.22 -45.83 31.59
CA LEU A 176 -30.58 -45.34 31.35
C LEU A 176 -30.48 -44.10 30.46
N CYS A 177 -30.35 -44.36 29.16
CA CYS A 177 -30.28 -43.34 28.11
C CYS A 177 -31.70 -43.04 27.63
N PRO A 178 -32.26 -41.84 27.87
CA PRO A 178 -33.48 -41.43 27.19
C PRO A 178 -33.21 -41.43 25.68
N SER A 179 -34.17 -41.89 24.87
CA SER A 179 -34.05 -42.08 23.40
C SER A 179 -33.67 -40.83 22.60
N GLN A 180 -33.59 -39.67 23.24
CA GLN A 180 -33.20 -38.38 22.68
C GLN A 180 -31.74 -37.98 22.97
N PHE A 181 -30.99 -38.76 23.77
CA PHE A 181 -29.60 -38.46 24.12
C PHE A 181 -28.64 -39.60 23.77
N VAL A 182 -27.51 -39.25 23.14
CA VAL A 182 -26.42 -40.19 22.88
C VAL A 182 -25.64 -40.41 24.18
N CYS A 183 -25.72 -41.61 24.75
CA CYS A 183 -24.89 -41.98 25.89
C CYS A 183 -23.47 -42.27 25.44
N LEU A 184 -22.61 -41.30 25.67
CA LEU A 184 -21.17 -41.45 25.48
C LEU A 184 -20.55 -42.03 26.75
N THR A 185 -19.65 -43.00 26.59
CA THR A 185 -18.73 -43.36 27.68
C THR A 185 -17.86 -42.15 28.05
N ILE A 186 -17.25 -42.14 29.24
CA ILE A 186 -16.39 -41.04 29.67
C ILE A 186 -15.30 -40.73 28.62
N ASP A 187 -14.72 -41.76 28.02
CA ASP A 187 -13.69 -41.61 26.99
C ASP A 187 -14.25 -41.07 25.67
N GLN A 188 -15.47 -41.48 25.28
CA GLN A 188 -16.15 -40.92 24.11
C GLN A 188 -16.53 -39.45 24.32
N ALA A 189 -16.99 -39.10 25.53
CA ALA A 189 -17.32 -37.73 25.91
C ALA A 189 -16.06 -36.84 25.96
N GLN A 190 -14.92 -37.39 26.40
CA GLN A 190 -13.64 -36.69 26.33
C GLN A 190 -13.24 -36.41 24.89
N ARG A 191 -13.24 -37.43 24.02
CA ARG A 191 -12.88 -37.26 22.60
C ARG A 191 -13.77 -36.24 21.91
N ALA A 192 -15.08 -36.29 22.14
CA ALA A 192 -16.03 -35.32 21.60
C ALA A 192 -15.75 -33.89 22.11
N SER A 193 -15.38 -33.74 23.39
CA SER A 193 -15.02 -32.44 23.96
C SER A 193 -13.71 -31.88 23.38
N GLU A 194 -12.70 -32.74 23.19
CA GLU A 194 -11.44 -32.36 22.54
C GLU A 194 -11.65 -31.97 21.08
N ASP A 195 -12.48 -32.71 20.35
CA ASP A 195 -12.79 -32.43 18.95
C ASP A 195 -13.56 -31.12 18.78
N ALA A 196 -14.52 -30.84 19.67
CA ALA A 196 -15.21 -29.55 19.72
C ALA A 196 -14.24 -28.38 19.96
N ARG A 197 -13.25 -28.54 20.86
CA ARG A 197 -12.21 -27.51 21.10
C ARG A 197 -11.31 -27.30 19.90
N ARG A 198 -10.95 -28.37 19.17
CA ARG A 198 -10.16 -28.25 17.94
C ARG A 198 -10.95 -27.52 16.84
N HIS A 199 -12.24 -27.81 16.68
CA HIS A 199 -13.10 -27.09 15.72
C HIS A 199 -13.25 -25.61 16.07
N ASP A 200 -13.50 -25.29 17.34
CA ASP A 200 -13.60 -23.89 17.78
C ASP A 200 -12.29 -23.12 17.53
N ALA A 201 -11.14 -23.73 17.84
CA ALA A 201 -9.84 -23.14 17.55
C ALA A 201 -9.60 -22.93 16.04
N LEU A 202 -10.06 -23.84 15.17
CA LEU A 202 -9.97 -23.66 13.72
C LEU A 202 -10.83 -22.48 13.24
N ILE A 203 -12.02 -22.29 13.81
CA ILE A 203 -12.89 -21.14 13.49
C ILE A 203 -12.19 -19.84 13.91
N VAL A 204 -11.68 -19.77 15.14
CA VAL A 204 -10.96 -18.60 15.66
C VAL A 204 -9.72 -18.31 14.80
N TRP A 205 -8.95 -19.34 14.43
CA TRP A 205 -7.80 -19.20 13.54
C TRP A 205 -8.22 -18.62 12.18
N ALA A 206 -9.23 -19.19 11.53
CA ALA A 206 -9.69 -18.71 10.22
C ALA A 206 -10.18 -17.26 10.27
N LEU A 207 -10.93 -16.89 11.32
CA LEU A 207 -11.36 -15.52 11.55
C LEU A 207 -10.16 -14.59 11.78
N GLY A 208 -9.18 -15.01 12.58
CA GLY A 208 -7.95 -14.25 12.81
C GLY A 208 -7.15 -14.03 11.52
N GLN A 209 -6.94 -15.08 10.72
CA GLN A 209 -6.22 -14.99 9.44
C GLN A 209 -6.90 -14.05 8.45
N SER A 210 -8.23 -14.11 8.34
CA SER A 210 -9.00 -13.23 7.45
C SER A 210 -9.05 -11.76 7.89
N ALA A 211 -8.83 -11.49 9.18
CA ALA A 211 -8.78 -10.13 9.71
C ALA A 211 -7.44 -9.42 9.41
N VAL A 212 -6.39 -10.17 9.06
CA VAL A 212 -5.09 -9.60 8.68
C VAL A 212 -5.24 -8.86 7.35
N ARG A 213 -5.17 -7.53 7.40
CA ARG A 213 -5.36 -6.68 6.23
C ARG A 213 -4.13 -6.71 5.34
N PHE A 214 -4.34 -6.98 4.06
CA PHE A 214 -3.35 -6.71 3.02
C PHE A 214 -3.60 -5.33 2.44
N THR A 215 -2.62 -4.42 2.52
CA THR A 215 -2.69 -3.14 1.83
C THR A 215 -2.23 -3.33 0.38
N PRO A 216 -3.11 -3.27 -0.62
CA PRO A 216 -2.70 -3.40 -2.02
C PRO A 216 -1.91 -2.16 -2.45
N GLU A 217 -0.94 -2.37 -3.35
CA GLU A 217 -0.21 -1.32 -4.05
C GLU A 217 -1.23 -0.41 -4.77
N GLY A 218 -1.38 0.84 -4.33
CA GLY A 218 -2.24 1.84 -4.98
C GLY A 218 -3.43 2.37 -4.17
N SER A 219 -3.60 2.02 -2.90
CA SER A 219 -4.62 2.65 -2.02
C SER A 219 -4.11 3.95 -1.38
N ARG A 220 -3.92 5.00 -2.18
CA ARG A 220 -3.85 6.40 -1.70
C ARG A 220 -4.70 7.29 -2.58
#